data_AF-A0A9N9XGE4-F1
#
_entry.id   AF-A0A9N9XGE4-F1
#
_cell.length_a   1.000
_cell.length_b   1.000
_cell.length_c   1.000
_cell.angle_alpha   90.00
_cell.angle_beta   90.00
_cell.angle_gamma   90.00
#
_symmetry.space_group_name_H-M   'P 1'
#
loop_
_entity.id
_entity.type
_entity.pdbx_description
1 polymer ?
#
loop_
_entity_poly.entity_id
_entity_poly.type
_entity_poly.pdbx_seq_one_letter_code
_entity_poly.pdbx_strand_id
1 'polypeptide(L)'
;MAKLFKNHNLNLEIKVSLLRGYIFSILYYEVESWTLTEAMEKKLKAFEIWLYRKILRISWTDKITNETVLQRIGKEREEITLHNNNKSI
;
A
#
# COMPACT_ATOMS: atom_id res chain seq x y z
N MET A 1 -18.65 4.49 -0.25
CA MET A 1 -17.22 4.29 0.05
C MET A 1 -16.77 4.85 1.41
N ALA A 2 -17.04 6.12 1.76
CA ALA A 2 -16.51 6.73 2.99
C ALA A 2 -17.00 6.12 4.32
N LYS A 3 -18.21 5.53 4.36
CA LYS A 3 -18.75 4.89 5.58
C LYS A 3 -18.02 3.59 5.97
N LEU A 4 -17.53 2.83 4.99
CA LEU A 4 -16.90 1.53 5.21
C LEU A 4 -15.52 1.68 5.87
N PHE A 5 -14.72 2.66 5.41
CA PHE A 5 -13.41 2.95 5.99
C PHE A 5 -13.48 3.69 7.34
N LYS A 6 -14.57 4.43 7.60
CA LYS A 6 -14.79 5.17 8.87
C LYS A 6 -15.21 4.31 10.05
N ASN A 7 -15.75 3.11 9.82
CA ASN A 7 -16.23 2.25 10.91
C ASN A 7 -15.06 1.66 11.72
N HIS A 8 -15.06 1.92 13.04
CA HIS A 8 -14.06 1.43 13.98
C HIS A 8 -14.20 -0.09 14.26
N ASN A 9 -15.41 -0.63 14.12
CA ASN A 9 -15.70 -2.06 14.40
C ASN A 9 -15.23 -3.04 13.32
N LEU A 10 -14.79 -2.55 12.16
CA LEU A 10 -14.32 -3.44 11.10
C LEU A 10 -12.83 -3.75 11.30
N ASN A 11 -12.52 -5.03 11.42
CA ASN A 11 -11.16 -5.55 11.55
C ASN A 11 -10.24 -4.92 10.49
N LEU A 12 -9.05 -4.48 10.90
CA LEU A 12 -8.04 -3.88 10.03
C LEU A 12 -7.72 -4.80 8.85
N GLU A 13 -7.69 -6.10 9.09
CA GLU A 13 -7.44 -7.14 8.09
C GLU A 13 -8.47 -7.14 6.96
N ILE A 14 -9.77 -6.97 7.27
CA ILE A 14 -10.85 -6.88 6.28
C ILE A 14 -10.66 -5.64 5.42
N LYS A 15 -10.27 -4.51 6.03
CA LYS A 15 -10.02 -3.26 5.29
C LYS A 15 -8.80 -3.40 4.37
N VAL A 16 -7.75 -4.09 4.81
CA VAL A 16 -6.55 -4.37 4.00
C VAL A 16 -6.88 -5.32 2.84
N SER A 17 -7.69 -6.36 3.08
CA SER A 17 -8.14 -7.29 2.03
C SER A 17 -8.98 -6.59 0.96
N LEU A 18 -9.93 -5.73 1.38
CA LEU A 18 -10.71 -4.90 0.45
C LEU A 18 -9.84 -3.96 -0.38
N LEU A 19 -8.80 -3.38 0.23
CA LEU A 19 -7.86 -2.56 -0.52
C LEU A 19 -7.06 -3.33 -1.54
N ARG A 20 -6.61 -4.54 -1.17
CA ARG A 20 -5.91 -5.41 -2.10
C ARG A 20 -6.79 -5.69 -3.33
N GLY A 21 -8.07 -6.01 -3.12
CA GLY A 21 -9.03 -6.18 -4.20
C GLY A 21 -9.24 -4.92 -5.04
N TYR A 22 -9.30 -3.74 -4.42
CA TYR A 22 -9.43 -2.47 -5.15
C TYR A 22 -8.20 -2.14 -5.99
N ILE A 23 -7.00 -2.37 -5.45
CA ILE A 23 -5.72 -2.20 -6.16
C ILE A 23 -5.65 -3.16 -7.35
N PHE A 24 -6.03 -4.42 -7.18
CA PHE A 24 -6.10 -5.39 -8.28
C PHE A 24 -7.13 -4.99 -9.34
N SER A 25 -8.28 -4.47 -8.95
CA SER A 25 -9.29 -3.98 -9.89
C SER A 25 -8.75 -2.80 -10.72
N ILE A 26 -7.99 -1.89 -10.10
CA ILE A 26 -7.35 -0.77 -10.81
C ILE A 26 -6.29 -1.31 -11.78
N LEU A 27 -5.40 -2.18 -11.30
CA LEU A 27 -4.36 -2.81 -12.13
C LEU A 27 -4.94 -3.55 -13.33
N TYR A 28 -6.04 -4.28 -13.13
CA TYR A 28 -6.71 -5.03 -14.19
C TYR A 28 -7.34 -4.11 -15.24
N TYR A 29 -7.94 -2.98 -14.82
CA TYR A 29 -8.46 -1.99 -15.76
C TYR A 29 -7.34 -1.26 -16.52
N GLU A 30 -6.24 -0.98 -15.84
CA GLU A 30 -5.07 -0.29 -16.40
C GLU A 30 -4.38 -1.12 -17.47
N VAL A 31 -4.23 -2.45 -17.30
CA VAL A 31 -3.63 -3.31 -18.33
C VAL A 31 -4.49 -3.42 -19.60
N GLU A 32 -5.81 -3.28 -19.48
CA GLU A 32 -6.71 -3.24 -20.64
C GLU A 32 -6.60 -1.91 -21.41
N SER A 33 -6.21 -0.83 -20.72
CA SER A 33 -6.29 0.54 -21.24
C SER A 33 -4.91 1.17 -21.54
N TRP A 34 -3.83 0.69 -20.93
CA TRP A 34 -2.49 1.29 -20.95
C TRP A 34 -1.36 0.25 -20.85
N THR A 35 -0.18 0.59 -21.36
CA THR A 35 1.06 -0.17 -21.11
C THR A 35 1.56 0.09 -19.68
N LEU A 36 1.65 -0.98 -18.89
CA LEU A 36 2.27 -0.98 -17.56
C LEU A 36 3.68 -0.37 -17.63
N THR A 37 3.79 0.87 -17.19
CA THR A 37 5.05 1.63 -17.16
C THR A 37 5.55 1.70 -15.73
N GLU A 38 6.87 1.75 -15.50
CA GLU A 38 7.46 1.90 -14.15
C GLU A 38 6.91 3.11 -13.37
N ALA A 39 6.49 4.16 -14.08
CA ALA A 39 5.84 5.33 -13.48
C ALA A 39 4.50 4.98 -12.80
N MET A 40 3.75 4.03 -13.37
CA MET A 40 2.47 3.58 -12.83
C MET A 40 2.67 2.71 -11.59
N GLU A 41 3.68 1.85 -11.60
CA GLU A 41 4.06 1.04 -10.43
C GLU A 41 4.45 1.92 -9.24
N LYS A 42 5.23 2.99 -9.49
CA LYS A 42 5.58 3.98 -8.44
C LYS A 42 4.35 4.71 -7.91
N LYS A 43 3.42 5.12 -8.78
CA LYS A 43 2.16 5.74 -8.36
C LYS A 43 1.31 4.78 -7.53
N LEU A 44 1.27 3.51 -7.89
CA LEU A 44 0.51 2.51 -7.16
C LEU A 44 1.09 2.24 -5.77
N LYS A 45 2.41 2.11 -5.65
CA LYS A 45 3.11 1.99 -4.36
C LYS A 45 2.83 3.21 -3.46
N ALA A 46 2.86 4.42 -4.02
CA ALA A 46 2.51 5.63 -3.28
C ALA A 46 1.04 5.64 -2.84
N PHE A 47 0.13 5.17 -3.70
CA PHE A 47 -1.30 5.06 -3.40
C PHE A 47 -1.58 4.03 -2.30
N GLU A 48 -0.94 2.86 -2.34
CA GLU A 48 -1.05 1.81 -1.31
C GLU A 48 -0.66 2.38 0.07
N ILE A 49 0.49 3.06 0.16
CA ILE A 49 0.96 3.70 1.39
C ILE A 49 -0.01 4.79 1.88
N TRP A 50 -0.50 5.65 0.98
CA TRP A 50 -1.47 6.68 1.34
C TRP A 50 -2.73 6.07 1.98
N LEU A 51 -3.19 4.95 1.44
CA LEU A 51 -4.38 4.27 1.91
C LEU A 51 -4.17 3.55 3.23
N TYR A 52 -2.99 2.98 3.45
CA TYR A 52 -2.56 2.47 4.76
C TYR A 52 -2.53 3.54 5.85
N ARG A 53 -1.99 4.73 5.56
CA ARG A 53 -2.05 5.87 6.50
C ARG A 53 -3.49 6.25 6.84
N LYS A 54 -4.39 6.17 5.86
CA LYS A 54 -5.81 6.48 6.05
C LYS A 54 -6.54 5.43 6.90
N ILE A 55 -6.22 4.15 6.74
CA ILE A 55 -6.73 3.07 7.60
C ILE A 55 -6.23 3.23 9.04
N LEU A 56 -4.93 3.49 9.20
CA LEU A 56 -4.30 3.66 10.51
C LEU A 56 -4.61 5.02 11.16
N ARG A 57 -5.30 5.93 10.45
CA ARG A 57 -5.59 7.31 10.87
C ARG A 57 -4.34 8.08 11.31
N ILE A 58 -3.20 7.78 10.69
CA ILE A 58 -1.94 8.47 10.97
C ILE A 58 -2.03 9.88 10.41
N SER A 59 -1.81 10.88 11.26
CA SER A 59 -1.74 12.25 10.79
C SER A 59 -0.46 12.47 9.99
N TRP A 60 -0.51 13.39 9.02
CA TRP A 60 0.72 13.82 8.35
C TRP A 60 1.67 14.54 9.33
N THR A 61 1.13 15.10 10.42
CA THR A 61 1.88 15.73 11.51
C THR A 61 2.79 14.75 12.26
N ASP A 62 2.43 13.47 12.31
CA ASP A 62 3.17 12.47 13.07
C ASP A 62 4.52 12.11 12.41
N LYS A 63 4.80 12.61 11.19
CA LYS A 63 6.05 12.39 10.42
C LYS A 63 6.53 10.93 10.40
N ILE A 64 5.59 9.99 10.44
CA ILE A 64 5.86 8.55 10.47
C ILE A 64 6.42 8.10 9.11
N THR A 65 7.52 7.36 9.12
CA THR A 65 8.15 6.81 7.92
C THR A 65 7.25 5.78 7.23
N ASN A 66 7.38 5.60 5.91
CA ASN A 66 6.57 4.61 5.19
C ASN A 66 6.83 3.17 5.69
N GLU A 67 8.03 2.91 6.22
CA GLU A 67 8.44 1.60 6.74
C GLU A 67 7.70 1.25 8.03
N THR A 68 7.53 2.22 8.93
CA THR A 68 6.80 2.04 10.18
C THR A 68 5.28 1.90 9.96
N VAL A 69 4.74 2.52 8.90
CA VAL A 69 3.35 2.30 8.45
C VAL A 69 3.12 0.85 8.02
N LEU A 70 4.05 0.27 7.25
CA LEU A 70 3.98 -1.10 6.77
C LEU A 70 4.11 -2.12 7.91
N GLN A 71 5.06 -1.90 8.83
CA GLN A 71 5.20 -2.70 10.05
C GLN A 71 3.91 -2.75 10.88
N ARG A 72 3.20 -1.63 10.99
CA ARG A 72 1.95 -1.54 11.76
C ARG A 72 0.81 -2.36 11.16
N ILE A 73 0.84 -2.61 9.85
CA ILE A 73 -0.15 -3.42 9.13
C ILE A 73 0.22 -4.91 9.14
N GLY A 74 1.40 -5.27 9.64
CA GLY A 74 1.89 -6.64 9.61
C GLY A 74 2.24 -7.12 8.20
N LYS A 75 2.29 -6.21 7.21
CA LYS A 75 2.95 -6.49 5.94
C LYS A 75 4.44 -6.24 6.15
N GLU A 76 5.14 -7.30 6.56
CA GLU A 76 6.57 -7.35 6.33
C GLU A 76 6.81 -7.14 4.83
N ARG A 77 7.76 -6.27 4.48
CA ARG A 77 8.17 -6.07 3.10
C ARG A 77 8.75 -7.39 2.59
N GLU A 78 7.93 -8.25 1.99
CA GLU A 78 8.46 -9.08 0.93
C GLU A 78 8.90 -8.11 -0.16
N GLU A 79 10.21 -8.09 -0.42
CA GLU A 79 10.95 -7.19 -1.32
C GLU A 79 11.35 -5.83 -0.70
N ILE A 80 12.57 -5.76 -0.15
CA ILE A 80 13.78 -5.21 -0.82
C ILE A 80 14.95 -5.28 0.20
N THR A 81 15.42 -6.48 0.53
CA THR A 81 16.77 -6.67 1.12
C THR A 81 17.59 -7.75 0.44
N LEU A 82 17.01 -8.58 -0.43
CA LEU A 82 17.78 -9.58 -1.18
C LEU A 82 18.52 -9.03 -2.42
N HIS A 83 18.25 -7.80 -2.86
CA HIS A 83 18.98 -7.19 -3.99
C HIS A 83 20.14 -6.26 -3.57
N ASN A 84 20.31 -5.98 -2.28
CA ASN A 84 21.34 -5.03 -1.82
C ASN A 84 22.51 -5.67 -1.05
N ASN A 85 22.74 -6.98 -1.25
CA ASN A 85 23.92 -7.69 -0.72
C ASN A 85 24.88 -8.21 -1.80
N ASN A 86 24.71 -7.84 -3.08
CA ASN A 86 25.63 -8.23 -4.15
C ASN A 86 26.31 -7.03 -4.82
N LYS A 87 26.79 -6.08 -4.01
CA LYS A 87 27.67 -5.01 -4.45
C LYS A 87 28.89 -4.90 -3.53
N SER A 88 29.68 -5.98 -3.49
CA SER A 88 31.05 -6.02 -2.97
C SER A 88 31.74 -7.31 -3.41
N ILE A 89 31.98 -7.46 -4.72
CA ILE A 89 33.20 -8.03 -5.30
C ILE A 89 33.50 -7.22 -6.56
#